data_AF-A0A833ZMR1-F1
#
_entry.id   AF-A0A833ZMR1-F1
#
_cell.length_a   1.000
_cell.length_b   1.000
_cell.length_c   1.000
_cell.angle_alpha   90.00
_cell.angle_beta   90.00
_cell.angle_gamma   90.00
#
_symmetry.space_group_name_H-M   'P 1'
#
loop_
_entity.id
_entity.type
_entity.pdbx_description
1 polymer ?
#
loop_
_entity_poly.entity_id
_entity_poly.type
_entity_poly.pdbx_seq_one_letter_code
_entity_poly.pdbx_strand_id
1 'polypeptide(L)'
;MGDVLGKLQELQSIYDTVLQMCSHRPQELQKCLVSKMHSKEDFDKACHWLKQANIVTFPEINLMNENTELHKQLAKYQLSLEPSPEYENLLLTLQRTRQAMLPSLNEVNDSYLSEKLNALPLQFNGITTLAKDKFYEVQEAILAQKEYASLIELTTQCLSELKDHFLKMNQVPTNLVIEEAVCLWNVCRTLLEEVAGLGGAMDGLTQKEESFHSTGQPWQPDRMLQLVTPYH
;
A
#
# COMPACT_ATOMS: atom_id res chain seq x y z
N MET A 1 -13.87 65.28 -51.72
CA MET A 1 -13.65 65.51 -50.27
C MET A 1 -14.10 64.33 -49.40
N GLY A 2 -15.17 63.60 -49.75
CA GLY A 2 -15.63 62.42 -48.98
C GLY A 2 -14.67 61.21 -48.98
N ASP A 3 -13.91 60.99 -50.06
CA ASP A 3 -12.98 59.85 -50.18
C ASP A 3 -11.75 59.95 -49.26
N VAL A 4 -11.28 61.17 -48.99
CA VAL A 4 -10.15 61.42 -48.08
C VAL A 4 -10.57 61.25 -46.61
N LEU A 5 -11.79 61.66 -46.27
CA LEU A 5 -12.33 61.53 -44.92
C LEU A 5 -12.58 60.06 -44.56
N GLY A 6 -13.08 59.25 -45.50
CA GLY A 6 -13.27 57.81 -45.31
C GLY A 6 -11.96 57.05 -45.07
N LYS A 7 -10.91 57.35 -45.85
CA LYS A 7 -9.57 56.76 -45.66
C LYS A 7 -8.93 57.14 -44.32
N LEU A 8 -9.21 58.34 -43.81
CA LEU A 8 -8.73 58.80 -42.51
C LEU A 8 -9.43 58.06 -41.36
N GLN A 9 -10.74 57.82 -41.46
CA GLN A 9 -11.49 57.03 -40.50
C GLN A 9 -11.06 55.55 -40.50
N GLU A 10 -10.77 54.99 -41.68
CA GLU A 10 -10.23 53.63 -41.80
C GLU A 10 -8.83 53.52 -41.18
N LEU A 11 -7.95 54.49 -41.44
CA LEU A 11 -6.62 54.55 -40.85
C LEU A 11 -6.69 54.68 -39.32
N GLN A 12 -7.62 55.48 -38.81
CA GLN A 12 -7.84 55.64 -37.38
C GLN A 12 -8.37 54.35 -36.73
N SER A 13 -9.31 53.65 -37.37
CA SER A 13 -9.81 52.35 -36.93
C SER A 13 -8.70 51.28 -36.89
N ILE A 14 -7.84 51.23 -37.92
CA ILE A 14 -6.68 50.34 -37.96
C ILE A 14 -5.70 50.71 -36.84
N TYR A 15 -5.42 52.00 -36.64
CA TYR A 15 -4.54 52.46 -35.57
C TYR A 15 -5.06 52.07 -34.19
N ASP A 16 -6.34 52.30 -33.90
CA ASP A 16 -6.97 51.94 -32.63
C ASP A 16 -6.94 50.42 -32.40
N THR A 17 -7.17 49.62 -33.45
CA THR A 17 -7.07 48.16 -33.38
C THR A 17 -5.64 47.72 -33.08
N VAL A 18 -4.64 48.28 -33.77
CA VAL A 18 -3.22 47.95 -33.54
C VAL A 18 -2.76 48.41 -32.16
N LEU A 19 -3.20 49.59 -31.71
CA LEU A 19 -2.91 50.11 -30.38
C LEU A 19 -3.51 49.20 -29.29
N GLN A 20 -4.75 48.77 -29.47
CA GLN A 20 -5.41 47.80 -28.61
C GLN A 20 -4.63 46.47 -28.56
N MET A 21 -4.27 45.90 -29.72
CA MET A 21 -3.45 44.67 -29.79
C MET A 21 -2.10 44.84 -29.10
N CYS A 22 -1.41 45.96 -29.31
CA CYS A 22 -0.14 46.28 -28.65
C CYS A 22 -0.28 46.46 -27.13
N SER A 23 -1.44 46.90 -26.64
CA SER A 23 -1.71 47.04 -25.20
C SER A 23 -2.04 45.70 -24.51
N HIS A 24 -2.72 44.78 -25.21
CA HIS A 24 -3.11 43.48 -24.66
C HIS A 24 -2.02 42.41 -24.76
N ARG A 25 -1.26 42.39 -25.86
CA ARG A 25 -0.24 41.37 -26.12
C ARG A 25 0.82 41.25 -25.02
N PRO A 26 1.34 42.33 -24.41
CA PRO A 26 2.27 42.24 -23.27
C PRO A 26 1.65 41.54 -22.05
N GLN A 27 0.36 41.80 -21.76
CA GLN A 27 -0.34 41.17 -20.64
C GLN A 27 -0.56 39.68 -20.88
N GLU A 28 -0.91 39.29 -22.11
CA GLU A 28 -1.05 37.90 -22.51
C GLU A 28 0.27 37.13 -22.45
N LEU A 29 1.35 37.75 -22.93
CA LEU A 29 2.70 37.18 -22.85
C LEU A 29 3.17 37.03 -21.39
N GLN A 30 2.89 38.02 -20.53
CA GLN A 30 3.20 37.92 -19.11
C GLN A 30 2.43 36.79 -18.43
N LYS A 31 1.12 36.65 -18.69
CA LYS A 31 0.31 35.53 -18.19
C LYS A 31 0.86 34.18 -18.66
N CYS A 32 1.22 34.07 -19.94
CA CYS A 32 1.82 32.86 -20.50
C CYS A 32 3.16 32.52 -19.85
N LEU A 33 4.02 33.52 -19.62
CA LEU A 33 5.33 33.33 -18.98
C LEU A 33 5.20 32.89 -17.52
N VAL A 34 4.32 33.55 -16.74
CA VAL A 34 4.04 33.17 -15.35
C VAL A 34 3.49 31.73 -15.29
N SER A 35 2.55 31.39 -16.17
CA SER A 35 1.99 30.04 -16.23
C SER A 35 3.05 28.99 -16.61
N LYS A 36 3.96 29.30 -17.53
CA LYS A 36 5.09 28.43 -17.89
C LYS A 36 6.06 28.20 -16.72
N MET A 37 6.30 29.22 -15.89
CA MET A 37 7.14 29.07 -14.70
C MET A 37 6.51 28.13 -13.66
N HIS A 38 5.21 28.30 -13.35
CA HIS A 38 4.52 27.43 -12.39
C HIS A 38 4.44 25.98 -12.89
N SER A 39 4.12 25.78 -14.17
CA SER A 39 4.09 24.45 -14.79
C SER A 39 5.43 23.72 -14.70
N LYS A 40 6.55 24.45 -14.85
CA LYS A 40 7.87 23.87 -14.68
C LYS A 40 8.14 23.45 -13.23
N GLU A 41 7.79 24.29 -12.27
CA GLU A 41 7.97 23.99 -10.85
C GLU A 41 7.13 22.77 -10.42
N ASP A 42 5.89 22.70 -10.87
CA ASP A 42 4.98 21.58 -10.61
C ASP A 42 5.48 20.28 -11.26
N PHE A 43 6.06 20.37 -12.46
CA PHE A 43 6.72 19.24 -13.11
C PHE A 43 7.92 18.74 -12.30
N ASP A 44 8.78 19.65 -11.85
CA ASP A 44 9.97 19.31 -11.06
C ASP A 44 9.57 18.66 -9.72
N LYS A 45 8.51 19.15 -9.07
CA LYS A 45 7.92 18.55 -7.85
C LYS A 45 7.43 17.13 -8.10
N ALA A 46 6.65 16.91 -9.16
CA ALA A 46 6.14 15.59 -9.51
C ALA A 46 7.28 14.61 -9.83
N CYS A 47 8.30 15.04 -10.58
CA CYS A 47 9.50 14.23 -10.84
C CYS A 47 10.28 13.91 -9.55
N HIS A 48 10.38 14.85 -8.62
CA HIS A 48 11.04 14.60 -7.33
C HIS A 48 10.30 13.55 -6.52
N TRP A 49 8.98 13.70 -6.39
CA TRP A 49 8.16 12.73 -5.67
C TRP A 49 8.27 11.33 -6.27
N LEU A 50 8.19 11.20 -7.60
CA LEU A 50 8.36 9.91 -8.29
C LEU A 50 9.70 9.26 -7.97
N LYS A 51 10.78 10.03 -7.92
CA LYS A 51 12.10 9.51 -7.52
C LYS A 51 12.09 9.00 -6.09
N GLN A 52 11.49 9.74 -5.15
CA GLN A 52 11.39 9.32 -3.75
C GLN A 52 10.56 8.06 -3.60
N ALA A 53 9.38 8.02 -4.22
CA ALA A 53 8.51 6.86 -4.21
C ALA A 53 9.21 5.64 -4.83
N ASN A 54 9.93 5.82 -5.95
CA ASN A 54 10.71 4.75 -6.57
C ASN A 54 11.82 4.22 -5.65
N ILE A 55 12.54 5.09 -4.94
CA ILE A 55 13.58 4.66 -3.97
C ILE A 55 12.98 3.77 -2.88
N VAL A 56 11.77 4.09 -2.41
CA VAL A 56 11.07 3.31 -1.38
C VAL A 56 10.55 1.98 -1.95
N THR A 57 10.03 1.97 -3.18
CA THR A 57 9.44 0.77 -3.79
C THR A 57 10.43 -0.14 -4.48
N PHE A 58 11.64 0.32 -4.78
CA PHE A 58 12.65 -0.46 -5.51
C PHE A 58 13.12 -1.72 -4.76
N PRO A 59 13.47 -1.67 -3.46
CA PRO A 59 13.99 -2.84 -2.75
C PRO A 59 12.96 -3.98 -2.68
N GLU A 60 13.40 -5.22 -2.87
CA GLU A 60 12.57 -6.41 -2.63
C GLU A 60 12.15 -6.48 -1.15
N ILE A 61 10.96 -7.03 -0.92
CA ILE A 61 10.46 -7.23 0.44
C ILE A 61 11.19 -8.43 1.03
N ASN A 62 11.78 -8.25 2.21
CA ASN A 62 12.33 -9.36 2.97
C ASN A 62 11.33 -9.78 4.05
N LEU A 63 10.55 -10.82 3.75
CA LEU A 63 9.55 -11.37 4.67
C LEU A 63 10.15 -12.08 5.89
N MET A 64 11.45 -12.41 5.86
CA MET A 64 12.19 -12.99 7.00
C MET A 64 12.52 -11.98 8.10
N ASN A 65 12.28 -10.69 7.85
CA ASN A 65 12.55 -9.65 8.82
C ASN A 65 11.71 -9.82 10.10
N GLU A 66 12.25 -9.32 11.21
CA GLU A 66 11.50 -9.22 12.46
C GLU A 66 10.26 -8.34 12.27
N ASN A 67 9.21 -8.63 13.06
CA ASN A 67 7.98 -7.85 13.05
C ASN A 67 8.24 -6.34 13.16
N THR A 68 9.18 -5.90 14.00
CA THR A 68 9.50 -4.47 14.15
C THR A 68 9.99 -3.83 12.85
N GLU A 69 10.77 -4.55 12.05
CA GLU A 69 11.30 -4.06 10.78
C GLU A 69 10.23 -4.12 9.67
N LEU A 70 9.39 -5.16 9.65
CA LEU A 70 8.22 -5.20 8.76
C LEU A 70 7.27 -4.02 9.01
N HIS A 71 7.01 -3.67 10.27
CA HIS A 71 6.20 -2.49 10.60
C HIS A 71 6.86 -1.17 10.16
N LYS A 72 8.19 -1.03 10.27
CA LYS A 72 8.91 0.14 9.72
C LYS A 72 8.80 0.21 8.21
N GLN A 73 8.91 -0.91 7.50
CA GLN A 73 8.73 -0.96 6.06
C GLN A 73 7.30 -0.57 5.65
N LEU A 74 6.30 -1.10 6.36
CA LEU A 74 4.90 -0.75 6.16
C LEU A 74 4.64 0.76 6.35
N ALA A 75 5.22 1.36 7.39
CA ALA A 75 5.14 2.79 7.63
C ALA A 75 5.78 3.63 6.51
N LYS A 76 6.90 3.16 5.93
CA LYS A 76 7.53 3.82 4.77
C LYS A 76 6.62 3.80 3.53
N TYR A 77 5.96 2.68 3.25
CA TYR A 77 5.01 2.59 2.14
C TYR A 77 3.79 3.48 2.37
N GLN A 78 3.25 3.49 3.60
CA GLN A 78 2.13 4.36 3.96
C GLN A 78 2.47 5.84 3.77
N LEU A 79 3.63 6.29 4.27
CA LEU A 79 4.09 7.68 4.10
C LEU A 79 4.34 8.04 2.63
N SER A 80 4.81 7.08 1.82
CA SER A 80 4.99 7.28 0.38
C SER A 80 3.65 7.39 -0.38
N LEU A 81 2.60 6.70 0.09
CA LEU A 81 1.28 6.68 -0.53
C LEU A 81 0.37 7.83 -0.09
N GLU A 82 0.57 8.37 1.12
CA GLU A 82 -0.23 9.47 1.68
C GLU A 82 -0.38 10.67 0.73
N PRO A 83 0.69 11.22 0.12
CA PRO A 83 0.55 12.37 -0.77
C PRO A 83 0.08 12.00 -2.19
N SER A 84 -0.17 10.72 -2.51
CA SER A 84 -0.58 10.26 -3.85
C SER A 84 -1.76 11.07 -4.43
N PRO A 85 -2.86 11.35 -3.69
CA PRO A 85 -3.98 12.11 -4.25
C PRO A 85 -3.61 13.56 -4.61
N GLU A 86 -2.67 14.17 -3.87
CA GLU A 86 -2.21 15.53 -4.15
C GLU A 86 -1.40 15.57 -5.45
N TYR A 87 -0.50 14.60 -5.64
CA TYR A 87 0.29 14.48 -6.86
C TYR A 87 -0.55 14.07 -8.07
N GLU A 88 -1.58 13.25 -7.90
CA GLU A 88 -2.54 12.96 -8.98
C GLU A 88 -3.23 14.25 -9.47
N ASN A 89 -3.68 15.10 -8.55
CA ASN A 89 -4.26 16.41 -8.88
C ASN A 89 -3.24 17.35 -9.53
N LEU A 90 -1.99 17.34 -9.09
CA LEU A 90 -0.89 18.09 -9.69
C LEU A 90 -0.66 17.66 -11.15
N LEU A 91 -0.64 16.35 -11.42
CA LEU A 91 -0.50 15.79 -12.77
C LEU A 91 -1.66 16.18 -13.69
N LEU A 92 -2.90 16.13 -13.18
CA LEU A 92 -4.08 16.60 -13.93
C LEU A 92 -3.98 18.10 -14.26
N THR A 93 -3.49 18.91 -13.33
CA THR A 93 -3.30 20.36 -13.52
C THR A 93 -2.20 20.66 -14.56
N LEU A 94 -1.10 19.90 -14.53
CA LEU A 94 -0.03 19.96 -15.53
C LEU A 94 -0.55 19.62 -16.94
N GLN A 95 -1.38 18.58 -17.05
CA GLN A 95 -2.01 18.20 -18.32
C GLN A 95 -2.93 19.31 -18.87
N ARG A 96 -3.77 19.92 -18.01
CA ARG A 96 -4.64 21.04 -18.41
C ARG A 96 -3.83 22.27 -18.83
N THR A 97 -2.82 22.63 -18.05
CA THR A 97 -1.93 23.77 -18.34
C THR A 97 -1.24 23.59 -19.68
N ARG A 98 -0.78 22.38 -19.98
CA ARG A 98 -0.21 22.05 -21.29
C ARG A 98 -1.20 22.24 -22.44
N GLN A 99 -2.44 21.75 -22.31
CA GLN A 99 -3.46 21.92 -23.36
C GLN A 99 -3.75 23.40 -23.63
N ALA A 100 -3.75 24.23 -22.58
CA ALA A 100 -3.93 25.68 -22.71
C ALA A 100 -2.74 26.38 -23.39
N MET A 101 -1.52 25.85 -23.26
CA MET A 101 -0.30 26.42 -23.85
C MET A 101 0.01 25.91 -25.26
N LEU A 102 -0.52 24.76 -25.66
CA LEU A 102 -0.30 24.11 -26.96
C LEU A 102 -0.39 25.06 -28.18
N PRO A 103 -1.37 25.99 -28.29
CA PRO A 103 -1.44 26.92 -29.42
C PRO A 103 -0.33 28.00 -29.44
N SER A 104 0.53 28.08 -28.42
CA SER A 104 1.56 29.12 -28.24
C SER A 104 3.01 28.62 -28.24
N LEU A 105 3.23 27.32 -28.47
CA LEU A 105 4.57 26.70 -28.51
C LEU A 105 5.01 26.38 -29.96
N ASN A 106 6.32 26.29 -30.16
CA ASN A 106 6.94 25.85 -31.41
C ASN A 106 7.01 24.30 -31.47
N GLU A 107 6.70 23.72 -32.64
CA GLU A 107 6.56 22.27 -32.89
C GLU A 107 7.69 21.37 -32.34
N VAL A 108 8.95 21.84 -32.34
CA VAL A 108 10.11 21.04 -31.91
C VAL A 108 10.20 20.93 -30.38
N ASN A 109 9.88 22.00 -29.64
CA ASN A 109 9.84 21.95 -28.18
C ASN A 109 8.63 21.17 -27.67
N ASP A 110 7.57 21.10 -28.47
CA ASP A 110 6.36 20.35 -28.14
C ASP A 110 6.59 18.85 -28.11
N SER A 111 7.37 18.28 -29.03
CA SER A 111 7.59 16.82 -29.09
C SER A 111 8.32 16.28 -27.86
N TYR A 112 9.45 16.86 -27.45
CA TYR A 112 10.21 16.39 -26.28
C TYR A 112 9.45 16.59 -24.95
N LEU A 113 8.84 17.76 -24.77
CA LEU A 113 8.04 18.05 -23.59
C LEU A 113 6.79 17.15 -23.56
N SER A 114 6.24 16.81 -24.73
CA SER A 114 5.08 15.95 -24.85
C SER A 114 5.33 14.55 -24.33
N GLU A 115 6.46 13.97 -24.69
CA GLU A 115 6.85 12.63 -24.33
C GLU A 115 7.06 12.53 -22.81
N LYS A 116 7.82 13.47 -22.23
CA LYS A 116 8.06 13.51 -20.78
C LYS A 116 6.79 13.69 -19.95
N LEU A 117 5.90 14.61 -20.35
CA LEU A 117 4.65 14.84 -19.64
C LEU A 117 3.64 13.69 -19.81
N ASN A 118 3.68 12.96 -20.93
CA ASN A 118 2.82 11.79 -21.14
C ASN A 118 3.31 10.56 -20.37
N ALA A 119 4.62 10.43 -20.16
CA ALA A 119 5.21 9.34 -19.38
C ALA A 119 4.95 9.49 -17.87
N LEU A 120 4.81 10.71 -17.36
CA LEU A 120 4.73 11.02 -15.94
C LEU A 120 3.51 10.37 -15.24
N PRO A 121 2.27 10.44 -15.78
CA PRO A 121 1.12 9.75 -15.20
C PRO A 121 1.26 8.22 -15.25
N LEU A 122 1.88 7.68 -16.30
CA LEU A 122 2.10 6.24 -16.41
C LEU A 122 3.07 5.74 -15.34
N GLN A 123 4.19 6.45 -15.14
CA GLN A 123 5.16 6.16 -14.09
C GLN A 123 4.56 6.31 -12.70
N PHE A 124 3.75 7.36 -12.49
CA PHE A 124 3.01 7.57 -11.26
C PHE A 124 2.10 6.40 -10.94
N ASN A 125 1.25 5.99 -11.89
CA ASN A 125 0.36 4.85 -11.69
C ASN A 125 1.14 3.56 -11.43
N GLY A 126 2.22 3.31 -12.17
CA GLY A 126 3.06 2.13 -11.97
C GLY A 126 3.66 2.06 -10.57
N ILE A 127 4.26 3.15 -10.09
CA ILE A 127 4.87 3.21 -8.76
C ILE A 127 3.81 3.14 -7.66
N THR A 128 2.68 3.83 -7.81
CA THR A 128 1.59 3.80 -6.83
C THR A 128 0.98 2.41 -6.71
N THR A 129 0.77 1.71 -7.83
CA THR A 129 0.31 0.31 -7.80
C THR A 129 1.35 -0.58 -7.13
N LEU A 130 2.62 -0.48 -7.52
CA LEU A 130 3.69 -1.27 -6.90
C LEU A 130 3.82 -1.01 -5.39
N ALA A 131 3.70 0.24 -4.95
CA ALA A 131 3.73 0.61 -3.54
C ALA A 131 2.55 0.01 -2.77
N LYS A 132 1.34 -0.02 -3.38
CA LYS A 132 0.15 -0.66 -2.79
C LYS A 132 0.32 -2.17 -2.69
N ASP A 133 0.78 -2.81 -3.77
CA ASP A 133 1.01 -4.26 -3.78
C ASP A 133 2.00 -4.65 -2.67
N LYS A 134 3.11 -3.91 -2.56
CA LYS A 134 4.10 -4.12 -1.51
C LYS A 134 3.58 -3.83 -0.10
N PHE A 135 2.74 -2.81 0.05
CA PHE A 135 2.07 -2.52 1.31
C PHE A 135 1.18 -3.69 1.76
N TYR A 136 0.36 -4.23 0.85
CA TYR A 136 -0.52 -5.36 1.15
C TYR A 136 0.26 -6.63 1.45
N GLU A 137 1.32 -6.92 0.69
CA GLU A 137 2.17 -8.09 0.94
C GLU A 137 2.78 -8.07 2.35
N VAL A 138 3.33 -6.93 2.78
CA VAL A 138 3.87 -6.78 4.14
C VAL A 138 2.77 -6.83 5.21
N GLN A 139 1.61 -6.25 4.94
CA GLN A 139 0.47 -6.27 5.87
C GLN A 139 -0.02 -7.70 6.12
N GLU A 140 -0.23 -8.47 5.04
CA GLU A 140 -0.66 -9.86 5.11
C GLU A 140 0.38 -10.72 5.83
N ALA A 141 1.68 -10.45 5.59
CA ALA A 141 2.75 -11.16 6.27
C ALA A 141 2.73 -10.94 7.79
N ILE A 142 2.54 -9.69 8.23
CA ILE A 142 2.42 -9.35 9.66
C ILE A 142 1.18 -10.03 10.28
N LEU A 143 0.05 -9.98 9.59
CA LEU A 143 -1.19 -10.59 10.05
C LEU A 143 -1.05 -12.10 10.19
N ALA A 144 -0.47 -12.78 9.19
CA ALA A 144 -0.23 -14.20 9.22
C ALA A 144 0.70 -14.60 10.38
N GLN A 145 1.78 -13.84 10.63
CA GLN A 145 2.67 -14.09 11.77
C GLN A 145 1.93 -13.93 13.12
N LYS A 146 1.08 -12.91 13.26
CA LYS A 146 0.28 -12.69 14.47
C LYS A 146 -0.70 -13.84 14.73
N GLU A 147 -1.40 -14.26 13.69
CA GLU A 147 -2.34 -15.38 13.78
C GLU A 147 -1.64 -16.70 14.12
N TYR A 148 -0.47 -16.96 13.52
CA TYR A 148 0.33 -18.15 13.85
C TYR A 148 0.78 -18.16 15.31
N ALA A 149 1.26 -17.02 15.82
CA ALA A 149 1.62 -16.86 17.23
C ALA A 149 0.43 -17.08 18.17
N SER A 150 -0.75 -16.55 17.83
CA SER A 150 -1.97 -16.76 18.60
C SER A 150 -2.41 -18.22 18.59
N LEU A 151 -2.25 -18.92 17.47
CA LEU A 151 -2.63 -20.32 17.36
C LEU A 151 -1.68 -21.20 18.18
N ILE A 152 -0.38 -20.92 18.17
CA ILE A 152 0.59 -21.56 19.09
C ILE A 152 0.18 -21.38 20.55
N GLU A 153 -0.16 -20.16 20.96
CA GLU A 153 -0.53 -19.85 22.35
C GLU A 153 -1.79 -20.62 22.78
N LEU A 154 -2.85 -20.58 21.97
CA LEU A 154 -4.09 -21.32 22.24
C LEU A 154 -3.85 -22.82 22.32
N THR A 155 -3.10 -23.38 21.38
CA THR A 155 -2.74 -24.81 21.39
C THR A 155 -1.94 -25.17 22.64
N THR A 156 -0.96 -24.34 23.02
CA THR A 156 -0.13 -24.56 24.22
C THR A 156 -1.01 -24.58 25.48
N GLN A 157 -1.97 -23.66 25.56
CA GLN A 157 -2.91 -23.60 26.67
C GLN A 157 -3.82 -24.82 26.72
N CYS A 158 -4.45 -25.20 25.60
CA CYS A 158 -5.28 -26.41 25.51
C CYS A 158 -4.50 -27.67 25.91
N LEU A 159 -3.25 -27.79 25.46
CA LEU A 159 -2.36 -28.90 25.83
C LEU A 159 -2.07 -28.95 27.33
N SER A 160 -1.86 -27.80 27.97
CA SER A 160 -1.65 -27.69 29.41
C SER A 160 -2.91 -28.07 30.20
N GLU A 161 -4.08 -27.56 29.80
CA GLU A 161 -5.36 -27.86 30.43
C GLU A 161 -5.70 -29.35 30.31
N LEU A 162 -5.50 -29.93 29.13
CA LEU A 162 -5.68 -31.35 28.88
C LEU A 162 -4.76 -32.20 29.76
N LYS A 163 -3.48 -31.80 29.90
CA LYS A 163 -2.53 -32.47 30.79
C LYS A 163 -3.00 -32.43 32.25
N ASP A 164 -3.50 -31.29 32.71
CA ASP A 164 -4.04 -31.15 34.07
C ASP A 164 -5.30 -32.01 34.27
N HIS A 165 -6.17 -32.10 33.26
CA HIS A 165 -7.34 -32.99 33.29
C HIS A 165 -6.94 -34.47 33.38
N PHE A 166 -5.95 -34.91 32.60
CA PHE A 166 -5.44 -36.29 32.69
C PHE A 166 -4.80 -36.60 34.05
N LEU A 167 -4.04 -35.66 34.62
CA LEU A 167 -3.44 -35.82 35.94
C LEU A 167 -4.52 -35.97 37.03
N LYS A 168 -5.63 -35.23 36.93
CA LYS A 168 -6.77 -35.36 37.84
C LYS A 168 -7.49 -36.70 37.66
N MET A 169 -7.68 -37.18 36.43
CA MET A 169 -8.29 -38.49 36.17
C MET A 169 -7.45 -39.65 36.71
N ASN A 170 -6.12 -39.56 36.63
CA ASN A 170 -5.22 -40.60 37.16
C ASN A 170 -5.30 -40.78 38.69
N GLN A 171 -5.93 -39.84 39.41
CA GLN A 171 -6.11 -39.90 40.87
C GLN A 171 -7.45 -40.53 41.27
N VAL A 172 -8.31 -40.90 40.31
CA VAL A 172 -9.63 -41.46 40.59
C VAL A 172 -9.50 -42.93 41.07
N PRO A 173 -10.06 -43.29 42.24
CA PRO A 173 -10.02 -44.66 42.75
C PRO A 173 -10.78 -45.66 41.87
N THR A 174 -10.38 -46.93 41.91
CA THR A 174 -10.92 -48.02 41.05
C THR A 174 -12.28 -48.58 41.51
N ASN A 175 -12.73 -48.24 42.71
CA ASN A 175 -13.95 -48.71 43.34
C ASN A 175 -15.06 -47.64 43.34
N LEU A 176 -15.48 -47.26 42.13
CA LEU A 176 -16.47 -46.20 41.89
C LEU A 176 -17.90 -46.69 42.08
N VAL A 177 -18.74 -45.83 42.65
CA VAL A 177 -20.21 -45.98 42.64
C VAL A 177 -20.75 -45.62 41.25
N ILE A 178 -21.93 -46.13 40.87
CA ILE A 178 -22.52 -45.95 39.53
C ILE A 178 -22.62 -44.47 39.13
N GLU A 179 -23.01 -43.58 40.05
CA GLU A 179 -23.07 -42.12 39.77
C GLU A 179 -21.68 -41.53 39.49
N GLU A 180 -20.65 -41.96 40.22
CA GLU A 180 -19.26 -41.53 40.01
C GLU A 180 -18.72 -42.07 38.68
N ALA A 181 -19.08 -43.30 38.30
CA ALA A 181 -18.72 -43.89 37.00
C ALA A 181 -19.37 -43.16 35.83
N VAL A 182 -20.64 -42.74 35.96
CA VAL A 182 -21.33 -41.92 34.94
C VAL A 182 -20.72 -40.52 34.85
N CYS A 183 -20.39 -39.91 35.98
CA CYS A 183 -19.69 -38.62 36.01
C CYS A 183 -18.34 -38.71 35.29
N LEU A 184 -17.57 -39.76 35.57
CA LEU A 184 -16.27 -40.00 34.94
C LEU A 184 -16.39 -40.28 33.44
N TRP A 185 -17.43 -41.00 33.01
CA TRP A 185 -17.71 -41.21 31.60
C TRP A 185 -18.05 -39.91 30.84
N ASN A 186 -18.81 -39.00 31.47
CA ASN A 186 -19.09 -37.68 30.90
C ASN A 186 -17.78 -36.88 30.75
N VAL A 187 -16.90 -36.90 31.75
CA VAL A 187 -15.59 -36.25 31.69
C VAL A 187 -14.73 -36.85 30.57
N CYS A 188 -14.66 -38.17 30.42
CA CYS A 188 -13.97 -38.83 29.30
C CYS A 188 -14.48 -38.37 27.94
N ARG A 189 -15.80 -38.18 27.79
CA ARG A 189 -16.40 -37.74 26.53
C ARG A 189 -16.00 -36.30 26.20
N THR A 190 -16.06 -35.40 27.17
CA THR A 190 -15.61 -34.01 27.00
C THR A 190 -14.13 -33.96 26.65
N LEU A 191 -13.29 -34.77 27.29
CA LEU A 191 -11.86 -34.87 26.96
C LEU A 191 -11.63 -35.37 25.53
N LEU A 192 -12.43 -36.32 25.05
CA LEU A 192 -12.33 -36.79 23.67
C LEU A 192 -12.66 -35.67 22.66
N GLU A 193 -13.65 -34.84 22.97
CA GLU A 193 -14.02 -33.67 22.16
C GLU A 193 -12.91 -32.60 22.18
N GLU A 194 -12.31 -32.32 23.34
CA GLU A 194 -11.16 -31.41 23.49
C GLU A 194 -9.94 -31.90 22.68
N VAL A 195 -9.62 -33.20 22.75
CA VAL A 195 -8.53 -33.82 21.98
C VAL A 195 -8.80 -33.75 20.47
N ALA A 196 -10.04 -33.99 20.03
CA ALA A 196 -10.41 -33.86 18.63
C ALA A 196 -10.28 -32.40 18.13
N GLY A 197 -10.69 -31.43 18.94
CA GLY A 197 -10.52 -30.01 18.64
C GLY A 197 -9.06 -29.58 18.55
N LEU A 198 -8.21 -30.11 19.45
CA LEU A 198 -6.76 -29.90 19.41
C LEU A 198 -6.12 -30.48 18.14
N GLY A 199 -6.59 -31.64 17.65
CA GLY A 199 -6.15 -32.20 16.37
C GLY A 199 -6.36 -31.22 15.20
N GLY A 200 -7.53 -30.58 15.13
CA GLY A 200 -7.79 -29.56 14.12
C GLY A 200 -6.91 -28.31 14.25
N ALA A 201 -6.59 -27.89 15.47
CA ALA A 201 -5.64 -26.80 15.70
C ALA A 201 -4.21 -27.17 15.24
N MET A 202 -3.83 -28.44 15.40
CA MET A 202 -2.56 -28.99 14.94
C MET A 202 -2.44 -29.05 13.43
N ASP A 203 -3.49 -29.48 12.74
CA ASP A 203 -3.54 -29.43 11.28
C ASP A 203 -3.43 -27.98 10.79
N GLY A 204 -4.08 -27.04 11.48
CA GLY A 204 -3.98 -25.60 11.21
C GLY A 204 -2.58 -25.02 11.38
N LEU A 205 -1.82 -25.42 12.42
CA LEU A 205 -0.41 -25.02 12.55
C LEU A 205 0.44 -25.58 11.41
N THR A 206 0.25 -26.86 11.07
CA THR A 206 1.03 -27.54 10.03
C THR A 206 0.82 -26.88 8.67
N GLN A 207 -0.43 -26.57 8.32
CA GLN A 207 -0.74 -25.85 7.07
C GLN A 207 -0.08 -24.47 7.02
N LYS A 208 0.01 -23.77 8.16
CA LYS A 208 0.60 -22.43 8.25
C LYS A 208 2.13 -22.46 8.24
N GLU A 209 2.72 -23.52 8.76
CA GLU A 209 4.15 -23.79 8.62
C GLU A 209 4.53 -24.00 7.14
N GLU A 210 3.79 -24.86 6.42
CA GLU A 210 4.01 -25.11 4.98
C GLU A 210 3.85 -23.85 4.13
N SER A 211 2.88 -22.99 4.48
CA SER A 211 2.71 -21.71 3.78
C SER A 211 3.89 -20.78 4.01
N PHE A 212 4.40 -20.68 5.24
CA PHE A 212 5.59 -19.90 5.57
C PHE A 212 6.85 -20.41 4.88
N HIS A 213 7.00 -21.72 4.74
CA HIS A 213 8.07 -22.30 3.92
C HIS A 213 7.99 -21.87 2.45
N SER A 214 6.78 -21.83 1.91
CA SER A 214 6.53 -21.47 0.50
C SER A 214 6.71 -19.97 0.24
N THR A 215 6.39 -19.11 1.22
CA THR A 215 6.49 -17.65 1.10
C THR A 215 7.82 -17.09 1.60
N GLY A 216 8.67 -17.92 2.22
CA GLY A 216 9.92 -17.45 2.82
C GLY A 216 9.67 -16.57 4.05
N GLN A 217 8.68 -16.91 4.87
CA GLN A 217 8.40 -16.27 6.15
C GLN A 217 9.04 -17.04 7.32
N PRO A 218 9.32 -16.38 8.46
CA PRO A 218 9.88 -17.03 9.62
C PRO A 218 8.78 -17.78 10.38
N TRP A 219 8.95 -19.10 10.53
CA TRP A 219 7.94 -19.99 11.13
C TRP A 219 8.24 -20.38 12.59
N GLN A 220 9.24 -19.75 13.23
CA GLN A 220 9.53 -19.89 14.67
C GLN A 220 9.68 -21.36 15.16
N PRO A 221 10.67 -22.12 14.66
CA PRO A 221 10.86 -23.54 14.97
C PRO A 221 10.97 -23.84 16.47
N ASP A 222 11.60 -22.94 17.25
CA ASP A 222 11.80 -23.15 18.69
C ASP A 222 10.48 -23.21 19.47
N ARG A 223 9.45 -22.46 19.05
CA ARG A 223 8.13 -22.48 19.69
C ARG A 223 7.34 -23.74 19.33
N MET A 224 7.45 -24.19 18.09
CA MET A 224 6.90 -25.48 17.65
C MET A 224 7.57 -26.65 18.39
N LEU A 225 8.89 -26.60 18.58
CA LEU A 225 9.61 -27.61 19.36
C LEU A 225 9.15 -27.64 20.82
N GLN A 226 8.86 -26.49 21.44
CA GLN A 226 8.31 -26.41 22.80
C GLN A 226 6.89 -27.00 22.92
N LEU A 227 6.10 -27.00 21.86
CA LEU A 227 4.79 -27.68 21.82
C LEU A 227 4.94 -29.22 21.85
N VAL A 228 5.97 -29.77 21.19
CA VAL A 228 6.15 -31.22 21.00
C VAL A 228 7.01 -31.87 22.10
N THR A 229 8.01 -31.15 22.61
CA THR A 229 8.96 -31.68 23.61
C THR A 229 8.38 -32.18 24.94
N PRO A 230 7.23 -31.70 25.47
CA PRO A 230 6.66 -32.23 26.70
C PRO A 230 6.15 -33.68 26.58
N TYR A 231 6.11 -34.23 25.36
CA TYR A 231 5.44 -35.49 25.01
C TYR A 231 6.40 -36.55 24.43
N HIS A 232 7.72 -36.39 24.62
CA HIS A 232 8.75 -37.39 24.29
C HIS A 232 9.46 -37.90 25.55
#